data_AF-A0A087UTF0-F1
#
_entry.id   AF-A0A087UTF0-F1
#
_cell.length_a   1.000
_cell.length_b   1.000
_cell.length_c   1.000
_cell.angle_alpha   90.00
_cell.angle_beta   90.00
_cell.angle_gamma   90.00
#
_symmetry.space_group_name_H-M   'P 1'
#
loop_
_entity.id
_entity.type
_entity.pdbx_description
1 polymer ?
#
loop_
_entity_poly.entity_id
_entity_poly.type
_entity_poly.pdbx_seq_one_letter_code
_entity_poly.pdbx_strand_id
1 'polypeptide(L)'
;MGINGCQKDFMCFDFVPRHHNIIRYRKGKSMIVDEFSIVCSWTMFPNKDKWRYDLLIAMNPVSIKCPVAGKFRFHQKGDILFETRIRGGVTSSPRPNVKCQDIVSDFSVCDADQKIIYVDAEYCISVDYFGRPVDIYSEPDYKMKCIGYWKENLKSYLITYDEED
;
A
#
# COMPACT_ATOMS: atom_id res chain seq x y z
N MET A 1 -21.66 14.96 -41.49
CA MET A 1 -22.40 16.23 -41.40
C MET A 1 -23.87 15.91 -41.19
N GLY A 2 -24.39 16.25 -40.01
CA GLY A 2 -25.79 16.09 -39.62
C GLY A 2 -26.00 16.89 -38.33
N ILE A 3 -26.51 18.10 -38.47
CA ILE A 3 -26.83 19.03 -37.39
C ILE A 3 -28.06 18.44 -36.68
N ASN A 4 -27.89 17.96 -35.44
CA ASN A 4 -28.87 17.27 -34.55
C ASN A 4 -28.84 15.72 -34.48
N GLY A 5 -27.75 15.06 -34.86
CA GLY A 5 -27.55 13.63 -34.54
C GLY A 5 -26.36 13.42 -33.61
N CYS A 6 -26.51 12.69 -32.50
CA CYS A 6 -25.35 12.16 -31.78
C CYS A 6 -24.61 11.17 -32.69
N GLN A 7 -23.39 11.51 -33.08
CA GLN A 7 -22.52 10.59 -33.81
C GLN A 7 -22.06 9.48 -32.86
N LYS A 8 -22.35 8.22 -33.22
CA LYS A 8 -21.87 7.05 -32.49
C LYS A 8 -20.61 6.54 -33.18
N ASP A 9 -19.49 6.65 -32.47
CA ASP A 9 -18.22 6.09 -32.92
C ASP A 9 -17.85 4.86 -32.08
N PHE A 10 -17.33 3.83 -32.73
CA PHE A 10 -16.81 2.60 -32.16
C PHE A 10 -15.29 2.61 -32.18
N MET A 11 -14.67 2.08 -31.12
CA MET A 11 -13.22 2.05 -30.97
C MET A 11 -12.78 0.73 -30.36
N CYS A 12 -11.73 0.13 -30.92
CA CYS A 12 -11.17 -1.10 -30.38
C CYS A 12 -10.11 -0.82 -29.31
N PHE A 13 -10.14 -1.63 -28.25
CA PHE A 13 -9.08 -1.70 -27.24
C PHE A 13 -8.44 -3.08 -27.30
N ASP A 14 -7.12 -3.10 -27.46
CA ASP A 14 -6.32 -4.33 -27.39
C ASP A 14 -5.55 -4.34 -26.08
N PHE A 15 -5.83 -5.32 -25.23
CA PHE A 15 -5.26 -5.49 -23.90
C PHE A 15 -4.23 -6.63 -23.90
N VAL A 16 -3.03 -6.34 -23.38
CA VAL A 16 -2.01 -7.37 -23.14
C VAL A 16 -2.26 -8.02 -21.77
N PRO A 17 -2.02 -9.34 -21.61
CA PRO A 17 -2.11 -10.00 -20.32
C PRO A 17 -1.38 -9.24 -19.21
N ARG A 18 -2.05 -9.15 -18.05
CA ARG A 18 -1.56 -8.40 -16.88
C ARG A 18 -0.18 -8.88 -16.48
N HIS A 19 0.76 -7.95 -16.34
CA HIS A 19 2.08 -8.20 -15.80
C HIS A 19 2.37 -7.14 -14.73
N HIS A 20 2.61 -7.56 -13.48
CA HIS A 20 2.89 -6.68 -12.34
C HIS A 20 1.89 -5.51 -12.17
N ASN A 21 0.59 -5.80 -12.19
CA ASN A 21 -0.52 -4.83 -11.97
C ASN A 21 -0.60 -3.65 -12.96
N ILE A 22 0.15 -3.69 -14.07
CA ILE A 22 0.05 -2.72 -15.16
C ILE A 22 -0.81 -3.34 -16.27
N ILE A 23 -1.87 -2.65 -16.68
CA ILE A 23 -2.61 -3.00 -17.90
C ILE A 23 -2.00 -2.19 -19.04
N ARG A 24 -1.42 -2.91 -20.01
CA ARG A 24 -0.97 -2.31 -21.26
C ARG A 24 -2.09 -2.44 -22.25
N TYR A 25 -2.54 -1.31 -22.78
CA TYR A 25 -3.52 -1.33 -23.85
C TYR A 25 -3.12 -0.36 -24.96
N ARG A 26 -3.62 -0.64 -26.16
CA ARG A 26 -3.60 0.29 -27.27
C ARG A 26 -5.01 0.50 -27.77
N LYS A 27 -5.28 1.71 -28.24
CA LYS A 27 -6.57 2.09 -28.81
C LYS A 27 -6.46 2.18 -30.34
N GLY A 28 -7.45 1.62 -31.03
CA GLY A 28 -7.63 1.81 -32.46
C GLY A 28 -8.18 3.20 -32.78
N LYS A 29 -8.30 3.51 -34.08
CA LYS A 29 -9.02 4.70 -34.54
C LYS A 29 -10.52 4.53 -34.29
N SER A 30 -11.22 5.65 -34.03
CA SER A 30 -12.67 5.66 -33.90
C SER A 30 -13.32 5.59 -35.28
N MET A 31 -14.32 4.72 -35.43
CA MET A 31 -15.02 4.44 -36.68
C MET A 31 -16.53 4.56 -36.48
N ILE A 32 -17.27 4.99 -37.50
CA ILE A 32 -18.74 5.12 -37.41
C ILE A 32 -19.44 3.74 -37.59
N VAL A 33 -18.71 2.75 -38.10
CA VAL A 33 -19.20 1.38 -38.38
C VAL A 33 -19.07 0.51 -37.13
N ASP A 34 -20.06 -0.33 -36.86
CA ASP A 34 -20.11 -1.20 -35.65
C ASP A 34 -19.48 -2.59 -35.83
N GLU A 35 -18.99 -2.91 -37.03
CA GLU A 35 -18.49 -4.24 -37.35
C GLU A 35 -17.15 -4.51 -36.66
N PHE A 36 -17.14 -5.49 -35.75
CA PHE A 36 -15.97 -5.81 -34.91
C PHE A 36 -14.72 -6.13 -35.74
N SER A 37 -14.85 -6.89 -36.84
CA SER A 37 -13.77 -7.28 -37.74
C SER A 37 -13.03 -6.06 -38.33
N ILE A 38 -13.77 -4.98 -38.59
CA ILE A 38 -13.27 -3.75 -39.18
C ILE A 38 -12.69 -2.85 -38.08
N VAL A 39 -13.44 -2.65 -36.99
CA VAL A 39 -13.06 -1.77 -35.87
C VAL A 39 -11.80 -2.28 -35.15
N CYS A 40 -11.68 -3.60 -34.97
CA CYS A 40 -10.57 -4.27 -34.30
C CYS A 40 -9.52 -4.86 -35.24
N SER A 41 -9.50 -4.46 -36.51
CA SER A 41 -8.44 -4.88 -37.44
C SER A 41 -7.06 -4.35 -37.00
N TRP A 42 -6.00 -5.15 -37.17
CA TRP A 42 -4.62 -4.76 -36.82
C TRP A 42 -4.20 -3.44 -37.47
N THR A 43 -4.67 -3.14 -38.67
CA THR A 43 -4.36 -1.91 -39.43
C THR A 43 -4.96 -0.65 -38.81
N MET A 44 -5.97 -0.77 -37.94
CA MET A 44 -6.59 0.35 -37.25
C MET A 44 -5.77 0.86 -36.06
N PHE A 45 -4.76 0.11 -35.64
CA PHE A 45 -3.81 0.53 -34.61
C PHE A 45 -2.64 1.28 -35.27
N PRO A 46 -2.35 2.54 -34.88
CA PRO A 46 -1.23 3.27 -35.44
C PRO A 46 0.11 2.59 -35.11
N ASN A 47 0.91 2.31 -36.13
CA ASN A 47 2.18 1.58 -36.08
C ASN A 47 3.36 2.30 -35.37
N LYS A 48 3.09 3.26 -34.48
CA LYS A 48 4.12 3.99 -33.73
C LYS A 48 3.76 4.12 -32.25
N ASP A 49 4.39 3.28 -31.43
CA ASP A 49 4.86 3.59 -30.08
C ASP A 49 3.92 4.35 -29.13
N LYS A 50 2.66 3.95 -29.04
CA LYS A 50 1.73 4.50 -28.03
C LYS A 50 0.92 3.42 -27.34
N TRP A 51 1.59 2.36 -26.88
CA TRP A 51 1.06 1.62 -25.74
C TRP A 51 0.83 2.64 -24.63
N ARG A 52 -0.42 2.75 -24.19
CA ARG A 52 -0.78 3.62 -23.08
C ARG A 52 -0.61 2.83 -21.80
N TYR A 53 0.03 3.44 -20.83
CA TYR A 53 0.27 2.89 -19.51
C TYR A 53 -0.62 3.65 -18.54
N ASP A 54 -1.78 3.08 -18.23
CA ASP A 54 -2.57 3.58 -17.11
C ASP A 54 -2.29 2.69 -15.89
N LEU A 55 -1.75 3.31 -14.84
CA LEU A 55 -1.64 2.69 -13.52
C LEU A 55 -3.05 2.53 -12.96
N LEU A 56 -3.59 1.33 -13.07
CA LEU A 56 -4.73 0.95 -12.25
C LEU A 56 -4.21 0.70 -10.84
N ILE A 57 -4.15 1.77 -10.06
CA ILE A 57 -4.03 1.66 -8.61
C ILE A 57 -5.23 0.82 -8.18
N ALA A 58 -4.98 -0.35 -7.58
CA ALA A 58 -6.05 -1.11 -6.97
C ALA A 58 -6.79 -0.15 -6.03
N MET A 59 -8.11 -0.04 -6.19
CA MET A 59 -8.93 0.86 -5.37
C MET A 59 -8.66 0.64 -3.87
N ASN A 60 -8.36 -0.60 -3.49
CA ASN A 60 -7.98 -0.98 -2.15
C ASN A 60 -6.47 -1.33 -2.09
N PRO A 61 -5.77 -0.88 -1.04
CA PRO A 61 -4.36 -1.21 -0.85
C PRO A 61 -4.15 -2.72 -0.71
N VAL A 62 -3.16 -3.25 -1.43
CA VAL A 62 -2.78 -4.66 -1.35
C VAL A 62 -1.46 -4.77 -0.58
N SER A 63 -1.47 -5.64 0.44
CA SER A 63 -0.29 -5.88 1.26
C SER A 63 0.78 -6.67 0.50
N ILE A 64 2.01 -6.16 0.52
CA ILE A 64 3.22 -6.80 -0.01
C ILE A 64 4.20 -7.08 1.13
N LYS A 65 5.22 -7.90 0.85
CA LYS A 65 6.33 -8.07 1.79
C LYS A 65 7.07 -6.75 2.00
N CYS A 66 7.33 -6.42 3.26
CA CYS A 66 8.14 -5.28 3.66
C CYS A 66 9.60 -5.47 3.24
N PRO A 67 10.31 -4.37 2.89
CA PRO A 67 11.71 -4.43 2.47
C PRO A 67 12.67 -4.70 3.64
N VAL A 68 12.23 -4.47 4.87
CA VAL A 68 12.98 -4.69 6.10
C VAL A 68 12.31 -5.77 6.93
N ALA A 69 13.10 -6.68 7.47
CA ALA A 69 12.67 -7.73 8.37
C ALA A 69 13.53 -7.71 9.64
N GLY A 70 12.93 -7.92 10.79
CA GLY A 70 13.60 -7.90 12.08
C GLY A 70 13.02 -6.90 13.07
N LYS A 71 13.73 -6.70 14.18
CA LYS A 71 13.35 -5.83 15.29
C LYS A 71 14.42 -4.77 15.50
N PHE A 72 14.03 -3.51 15.56
CA PHE A 72 14.92 -2.36 15.56
C PHE A 72 14.53 -1.40 16.67
N ARG A 73 15.54 -0.86 17.34
CA ARG A 73 15.38 0.25 18.27
C ARG A 73 15.76 1.54 17.55
N PHE A 74 14.90 2.55 17.61
CA PHE A 74 15.21 3.87 17.08
C PHE A 74 15.50 4.89 18.20
N HIS A 75 16.11 6.00 17.82
CA HIS A 75 16.29 7.15 18.71
C HIS A 75 15.74 8.37 17.97
N GLN A 76 14.74 9.00 18.58
CA GLN A 76 14.06 10.13 17.98
C GLN A 76 14.84 11.43 18.22
N LYS A 77 14.93 12.27 17.20
CA LYS A 77 15.56 13.60 17.25
C LYS A 77 14.75 14.56 16.38
N GLY A 78 14.51 15.78 16.86
CA GLY A 78 13.78 16.82 16.13
C GLY A 78 12.79 17.57 17.03
N ASP A 79 12.05 18.51 16.44
CA ASP A 79 11.09 19.36 17.15
C ASP A 79 9.76 18.65 17.45
N ILE A 80 9.38 17.70 16.58
CA ILE A 80 8.16 16.90 16.74
C ILE A 80 8.59 15.44 16.87
N LEU A 81 8.31 14.87 18.03
CA LEU A 81 8.54 13.46 18.33
C LEU A 81 7.32 12.64 17.92
N PHE A 82 7.54 11.38 17.63
CA PHE A 82 6.52 10.38 17.40
C PHE A 82 5.74 10.14 18.70
N GLU A 83 4.43 10.33 18.62
CA GLU A 83 3.52 10.21 19.76
C GLU A 83 2.99 8.77 19.88
N THR A 84 2.81 8.32 21.11
CA THR A 84 2.11 7.06 21.40
C THR A 84 0.63 7.18 21.05
N ARG A 85 0.03 6.12 20.50
CA ARG A 85 -1.37 6.10 20.10
C ARG A 85 -2.06 4.86 20.68
N ILE A 86 -3.18 5.08 21.38
CA ILE A 86 -4.04 3.97 21.82
C ILE A 86 -4.97 3.58 20.66
N ARG A 87 -4.74 2.41 20.06
CA ARG A 87 -5.61 1.83 19.06
C ARG A 87 -7.03 1.62 19.62
N GLY A 88 -8.04 2.10 18.90
CA GLY A 88 -9.44 2.07 19.36
C GLY A 88 -9.84 3.16 20.38
N GLY A 89 -8.95 4.11 20.72
CA GLY A 89 -9.25 5.34 21.47
C GLY A 89 -9.53 5.18 22.98
N VAL A 90 -9.95 4.00 23.42
CA VAL A 90 -10.14 3.66 24.84
C VAL A 90 -9.45 2.35 25.16
N THR A 91 -8.65 2.34 26.22
CA THR A 91 -7.97 1.14 26.71
C THR A 91 -9.03 0.10 27.09
N SER A 92 -9.02 -1.06 26.42
CA SER A 92 -10.03 -2.11 26.56
C SER A 92 -10.12 -2.72 27.96
N SER A 93 -9.11 -2.49 28.81
CA SER A 93 -9.06 -2.89 30.22
C SER A 93 -8.16 -1.96 31.01
N PRO A 94 -8.40 -1.74 32.32
CA PRO A 94 -7.49 -0.99 33.16
C PRO A 94 -6.14 -1.71 33.17
N ARG A 95 -5.11 -1.06 32.62
CA ARG A 95 -3.77 -1.64 32.62
C ARG A 95 -3.30 -1.75 34.07
N PRO A 96 -2.88 -2.94 34.54
CA PRO A 96 -2.25 -3.03 35.84
C PRO A 96 -1.06 -2.08 35.87
N ASN A 97 -0.89 -1.36 36.97
CA ASN A 97 0.19 -0.38 37.12
C ASN A 97 1.51 -1.12 37.36
N VAL A 98 2.06 -1.69 36.30
CA VAL A 98 3.32 -2.43 36.35
C VAL A 98 4.46 -1.47 36.03
N LYS A 99 5.40 -1.35 36.97
CA LYS A 99 6.52 -0.43 36.82
C LYS A 99 7.52 -0.98 35.80
N CYS A 100 7.56 -0.38 34.62
CA CYS A 100 8.62 -0.63 33.66
C CYS A 100 9.93 0.03 34.14
N GLN A 101 11.06 -0.67 34.05
CA GLN A 101 12.37 -0.11 34.37
C GLN A 101 13.00 0.56 33.16
N ASP A 102 12.88 -0.08 32.00
CA ASP A 102 13.50 0.34 30.75
C ASP A 102 12.44 0.46 29.65
N ILE A 103 12.24 1.69 29.18
CA ILE A 103 11.34 2.00 28.07
C ILE A 103 12.19 2.28 26.83
N VAL A 104 11.88 1.60 25.73
CA VAL A 104 12.58 1.71 24.45
C VAL A 104 11.58 1.86 23.32
N SER A 105 11.91 2.59 22.26
CA SER A 105 11.08 2.63 21.07
C SER A 105 11.36 1.43 20.18
N ASP A 106 10.31 0.71 19.78
CA ASP A 106 10.37 -0.50 18.98
C ASP A 106 9.80 -0.30 17.57
N PHE A 107 10.53 -0.83 16.59
CA PHE A 107 10.09 -0.97 15.22
C PHE A 107 10.33 -2.42 14.80
N SER A 108 9.25 -3.17 14.53
CA SER A 108 9.36 -4.60 14.28
C SER A 108 8.57 -5.09 13.07
N VAL A 109 9.21 -5.97 12.31
CA VAL A 109 8.65 -6.71 11.17
C VAL A 109 9.00 -8.17 11.38
N CYS A 110 8.27 -8.79 12.30
CA CYS A 110 8.50 -10.18 12.75
C CYS A 110 7.35 -11.13 12.39
N ASP A 111 6.35 -10.65 11.65
CA ASP A 111 5.24 -11.48 11.19
C ASP A 111 5.71 -12.55 10.19
N ALA A 112 5.01 -13.70 10.15
CA ALA A 112 5.39 -14.85 9.32
C ALA A 112 5.48 -14.48 7.83
N ASP A 113 4.57 -13.62 7.38
CA ASP A 113 4.49 -13.14 6.01
C ASP A 113 5.35 -11.89 5.74
N GLN A 114 5.91 -11.27 6.78
CA GLN A 114 6.69 -10.02 6.73
C GLN A 114 5.95 -8.88 6.02
N LYS A 115 4.64 -8.79 6.20
CA LYS A 115 3.76 -7.84 5.50
C LYS A 115 3.35 -6.64 6.35
N ILE A 116 3.56 -6.75 7.65
CA ILE A 116 3.05 -5.82 8.66
C ILE A 116 4.23 -5.30 9.47
N ILE A 117 4.26 -3.99 9.63
CA ILE A 117 5.17 -3.26 10.50
C ILE A 117 4.41 -2.90 11.77
N TYR A 118 4.99 -3.24 12.91
CA TYR A 118 4.55 -2.80 14.22
C TYR A 118 5.49 -1.70 14.70
N VAL A 119 4.93 -0.58 15.16
CA VAL A 119 5.70 0.53 15.74
C VAL A 119 5.11 0.84 17.10
N ASP A 120 5.99 0.97 18.07
CA ASP A 120 5.68 1.32 19.45
C ASP A 120 6.70 2.35 19.91
N ALA A 121 6.24 3.53 20.32
CA ALA A 121 7.13 4.59 20.78
C ALA A 121 7.71 4.28 22.16
N GLU A 122 6.93 3.59 23.01
CA GLU A 122 7.20 3.36 24.42
C GLU A 122 7.02 1.88 24.79
N TYR A 123 7.83 1.02 24.17
CA TYR A 123 7.85 -0.41 24.49
C TYR A 123 8.62 -0.70 25.79
N CYS A 124 7.97 -1.41 26.72
CA CYS A 124 8.62 -1.89 27.92
C CYS A 124 9.46 -3.16 27.64
N ILE A 125 10.79 -3.06 27.77
CA ILE A 125 11.69 -4.22 27.57
C ILE A 125 11.97 -4.98 28.86
N SER A 126 11.54 -4.48 30.01
CA SER A 126 11.78 -5.10 31.30
C SER A 126 11.13 -6.49 31.41
N VAL A 127 11.83 -7.39 32.08
CA VAL A 127 11.37 -8.74 32.38
C VAL A 127 11.22 -8.96 33.89
N ASP A 128 10.29 -9.81 34.27
CA ASP A 128 10.06 -10.23 35.65
C ASP A 128 11.15 -11.21 36.12
N TYR A 129 11.15 -11.60 37.39
CA TYR A 129 12.13 -12.55 37.96
C TYR A 129 12.14 -13.93 37.26
N PHE A 130 11.05 -14.28 36.57
CA PHE A 130 10.95 -15.47 35.73
C PHE A 130 11.41 -15.27 34.27
N GLY A 131 11.91 -14.09 33.90
CA GLY A 131 12.30 -13.75 32.53
C GLY A 131 11.11 -13.54 31.58
N ARG A 132 9.91 -13.35 32.11
CA ARG A 132 8.70 -13.04 31.32
C ARG A 132 8.58 -11.54 31.12
N PRO A 133 8.07 -11.06 29.98
CA PRO A 133 7.79 -9.64 29.79
C PRO A 133 6.85 -9.15 30.90
N VAL A 134 7.22 -8.01 31.49
CA VAL A 134 6.47 -7.38 32.59
C VAL A 134 5.15 -6.81 32.07
N ASP A 135 5.16 -6.29 30.85
CA ASP A 135 3.98 -5.80 30.15
C ASP A 135 3.54 -6.81 29.08
N ILE A 136 2.43 -7.49 29.35
CA ILE A 136 1.79 -8.44 28.44
C ILE A 136 0.51 -7.89 27.81
N TYR A 137 0.09 -6.69 28.21
CA TYR A 137 -1.17 -6.08 27.81
C TYR A 137 -0.99 -4.92 26.85
N SER A 138 0.24 -4.41 26.68
CA SER A 138 0.50 -3.38 25.69
C SER A 138 0.27 -3.91 24.28
N GLU A 139 -0.50 -3.13 23.53
CA GLU A 139 -0.64 -3.29 22.10
C GLU A 139 0.24 -2.25 21.41
N PRO A 140 0.82 -2.57 20.24
CA PRO A 140 1.64 -1.62 19.50
C PRO A 140 0.80 -0.40 19.07
N ASP A 141 1.42 0.78 19.12
CA ASP A 141 0.78 2.05 18.77
C ASP A 141 0.25 2.07 17.33
N TYR A 142 1.04 1.54 16.40
CA TYR A 142 0.73 1.51 14.97
C TYR A 142 0.90 0.11 14.38
N LYS A 143 -0.03 -0.26 13.50
CA LYS A 143 0.00 -1.51 12.75
C LYS A 143 -0.11 -1.22 11.26
N MET A 144 1.03 -0.97 10.64
CA MET A 144 1.08 -0.55 9.25
C MET A 144 1.28 -1.73 8.31
N LYS A 145 0.52 -1.77 7.21
CA LYS A 145 0.76 -2.71 6.10
C LYS A 145 1.73 -2.10 5.11
N CYS A 146 2.71 -2.89 4.68
CA CYS A 146 3.58 -2.51 3.57
C CYS A 146 2.81 -2.61 2.26
N ILE A 147 2.73 -1.52 1.50
CA ILE A 147 2.12 -1.50 0.17
C ILE A 147 3.19 -1.21 -0.87
N GLY A 148 3.12 -1.98 -1.97
CA GLY A 148 4.00 -1.82 -3.10
C GLY A 148 3.49 -0.74 -4.01
N TYR A 149 4.24 0.35 -4.13
CA TYR A 149 3.95 1.40 -5.10
C TYR A 149 5.14 1.62 -6.03
N TRP A 150 5.01 1.18 -7.27
CA TRP A 150 6.01 1.44 -8.31
C TRP A 150 5.62 2.72 -9.07
N LYS A 151 6.33 3.83 -8.80
CA LYS A 151 6.31 5.04 -9.62
C LYS A 151 7.57 5.05 -10.48
N GLU A 152 7.40 5.15 -11.79
CA GLU A 152 8.46 4.96 -12.79
C GLU A 152 9.62 5.97 -12.70
N ASN A 153 9.46 7.11 -12.01
CA ASN A 153 10.43 8.21 -12.08
C ASN A 153 11.05 8.72 -10.77
N LEU A 154 10.74 8.15 -9.61
CA LEU A 154 11.47 8.45 -8.37
C LEU A 154 11.45 7.21 -7.50
N LYS A 155 12.64 6.72 -7.14
CA LYS A 155 12.96 5.67 -6.14
C LYS A 155 11.71 5.09 -5.47
N SER A 156 11.42 3.81 -5.73
CA SER A 156 10.34 3.04 -5.10
C SER A 156 10.13 3.45 -3.64
N TYR A 157 9.06 4.18 -3.36
CA TYR A 157 8.73 4.59 -1.99
C TYR A 157 7.98 3.45 -1.32
N LEU A 158 8.43 3.07 -0.12
CA LEU A 158 7.61 2.26 0.77
C LEU A 158 6.49 3.16 1.31
N ILE A 159 5.25 2.90 0.90
CA ILE A 159 4.08 3.53 1.49
C ILE A 159 3.55 2.56 2.54
N THR A 160 3.56 2.99 3.78
CA THR A 160 2.93 2.31 4.90
C THR A 160 1.49 2.81 5.03
N TYR A 161 0.55 1.90 5.19
CA TYR A 161 -0.86 2.24 5.37
C TYR A 161 -1.36 1.62 6.66
N ASP A 162 -1.93 2.45 7.52
CA ASP A 162 -2.69 2.02 8.67
C ASP A 162 -4.18 1.97 8.29
N GLU A 163 -4.89 0.95 8.74
CA GLU A 163 -6.33 0.82 8.49
C GLU A 163 -7.16 1.71 9.41
N GLU A 164 -6.56 2.23 10.49
CA GLU A 164 -7.21 3.08 11.49
C GLU A 164 -6.97 4.59 11.28
N ASP A 165 -6.24 4.99 10.24
CA ASP A 165 -6.06 6.39 9.81
C ASP A 165 -7.01 6.76 8.65
#